data_AF-A0A1G1FFK1-F1
#
_entry.id   AF-A0A1G1FFK1-F1
#
_cell.length_a   1.000
_cell.length_b   1.000
_cell.length_c   1.000
_cell.angle_alpha   90.00
_cell.angle_beta   90.00
_cell.angle_gamma   90.00
#
_symmetry.space_group_name_H-M   'P 1'
#
loop_
_entity.id
_entity.type
_entity.pdbx_description
1 polymer ?
#
loop_
_entity_poly.entity_id
_entity_poly.type
_entity_poly.pdbx_seq_one_letter_code
_entity_poly.pdbx_strand_id
1 'polypeptide(L)'
;MDEKPEGAILQRDKKTYAIVPRVPVGILTPDILEKMAQVARKYKVPAIKITSGQRIAFVGIQPEDVQNAWKDLDMQIGPAVGLCVHYVQACPGNTFCKFGQGDSLGLAVKIEEMYVGKSEQMPGKTKISVSGCKLNCAESYLRDIGAFASAKGWCIVVGGNSGGRPRIG
;
A
#
# COMPACT_ATOMS: atom_id res chain seq x y z
N MET A 1 0.15 -25.61 -17.92
CA MET A 1 0.23 -24.14 -18.05
C MET A 1 0.15 -23.65 -16.63
N ASP A 2 1.29 -23.43 -15.98
CA ASP A 2 1.35 -23.22 -14.54
C ASP A 2 0.52 -22.00 -14.16
N GLU A 3 -0.57 -22.25 -13.45
CA GLU A 3 -1.54 -21.25 -13.06
C GLU A 3 -0.88 -20.31 -12.06
N LYS A 4 -0.75 -19.04 -12.44
CA LYS A 4 -0.14 -18.02 -11.60
C LYS A 4 -0.90 -17.94 -10.28
N PRO A 5 -0.26 -18.14 -9.10
CA PRO A 5 -0.94 -18.04 -7.83
C PRO A 5 -1.62 -16.67 -7.66
N GLU A 6 -2.83 -16.67 -7.13
CA GLU A 6 -3.61 -15.45 -6.90
C GLU A 6 -2.88 -14.48 -5.97
N GLY A 7 -2.98 -13.18 -6.26
CA GLY A 7 -2.33 -12.14 -5.45
C GLY A 7 -0.80 -12.16 -5.47
N ALA A 8 -0.19 -12.97 -6.34
CA ALA A 8 1.26 -13.15 -6.41
C ALA A 8 1.89 -12.38 -7.57
N ILE A 9 3.16 -12.00 -7.40
CA ILE A 9 3.94 -11.24 -8.38
C ILE A 9 5.18 -12.07 -8.73
N LEU A 10 5.26 -12.55 -9.97
CA LEU A 10 6.42 -13.31 -10.45
C LEU A 10 7.68 -12.46 -10.36
N GLN A 11 8.74 -13.01 -9.76
CA GLN A 11 10.01 -12.32 -9.57
C GLN A 11 10.95 -12.49 -10.77
N ARG A 12 12.08 -11.76 -10.73
CA ARG A 12 13.08 -11.71 -11.82
C ARG A 12 13.62 -13.09 -12.22
N ASP A 13 13.71 -14.01 -11.27
CA ASP A 13 14.18 -15.39 -11.50
C ASP A 13 13.18 -16.26 -12.28
N LYS A 14 11.95 -15.76 -12.52
CA LYS A 14 10.84 -16.47 -13.15
C LYS A 14 10.44 -17.77 -12.44
N LYS A 15 10.80 -17.91 -11.16
CA LYS A 15 10.53 -19.09 -10.34
C LYS A 15 9.81 -18.71 -9.07
N THR A 16 10.26 -17.67 -8.39
CA THR A 16 9.71 -17.26 -7.10
C THR A 16 8.69 -16.13 -7.26
N TYR A 17 7.90 -15.94 -6.22
CA TYR A 17 6.83 -14.96 -6.17
C TYR A 17 7.02 -13.99 -5.00
N ALA A 18 6.43 -12.81 -5.14
CA ALA A 18 6.20 -11.91 -4.03
C ALA A 18 4.70 -11.76 -3.76
N ILE A 19 4.35 -11.61 -2.48
CA ILE A 19 3.00 -11.30 -2.02
C ILE A 19 3.03 -10.03 -1.19
N VAL A 20 1.93 -9.27 -1.24
CA VAL A 20 1.80 -7.99 -0.53
C VAL A 20 0.50 -8.02 0.26
N PRO A 21 0.54 -8.35 1.56
CA PRO A 21 -0.64 -8.28 2.40
C PRO A 21 -1.17 -6.84 2.47
N ARG A 22 -2.49 -6.70 2.49
CA ARG A 22 -3.14 -5.39 2.63
C ARG A 22 -2.91 -4.85 4.04
N VAL A 23 -2.27 -3.70 4.12
CA VAL A 23 -2.03 -2.96 5.37
C VAL A 23 -2.64 -1.58 5.19
N PRO A 24 -3.90 -1.38 5.64
CA PRO A 24 -4.58 -0.11 5.42
C PRO A 24 -3.80 1.04 6.04
N VAL A 25 -3.64 2.11 5.28
CA VAL A 25 -2.94 3.35 5.66
C VAL A 25 -1.57 3.16 6.35
N GLY A 26 -0.92 2.00 6.15
CA GLY A 26 0.37 1.67 6.76
C GLY A 26 0.35 1.45 8.28
N ILE A 27 -0.81 1.21 8.90
CA ILE A 27 -0.94 0.98 10.34
C ILE A 27 -0.98 -0.53 10.65
N LEU A 28 -0.16 -0.95 11.61
CA LEU A 28 -0.01 -2.33 12.05
C LEU A 28 -0.05 -2.41 13.57
N THR A 29 -0.68 -3.46 14.10
CA THR A 29 -0.59 -3.82 15.51
C THR A 29 0.59 -4.78 15.74
N PRO A 30 1.09 -4.90 16.98
CA PRO A 30 2.08 -5.91 17.33
C PRO A 30 1.66 -7.33 16.92
N ASP A 31 0.39 -7.69 17.10
CA ASP A 31 -0.14 -9.02 16.74
C ASP A 31 -0.04 -9.29 15.22
N ILE A 32 -0.34 -8.28 14.39
CA ILE A 32 -0.20 -8.43 12.93
C ILE A 32 1.29 -8.59 12.57
N LEU A 33 2.18 -7.81 13.19
CA LEU A 33 3.62 -7.93 12.96
C LEU A 33 4.16 -9.30 13.38
N GLU A 34 3.71 -9.83 14.52
CA GLU A 34 4.09 -11.16 14.99
C GLU A 34 3.60 -12.24 14.03
N LYS A 35 2.33 -12.18 13.60
CA LYS A 35 1.76 -13.08 12.60
C LYS A 35 2.57 -13.05 11.30
N MET A 36 2.87 -11.85 10.79
CA MET A 36 3.72 -11.67 9.60
C MET A 36 5.10 -12.29 9.78
N ALA A 37 5.75 -12.08 10.93
CA ALA A 37 7.07 -12.64 11.22
C ALA A 37 7.04 -14.17 11.31
N GLN A 38 6.01 -14.75 11.93
CA GLN A 38 5.81 -16.20 12.02
C GLN A 38 5.65 -16.83 10.64
N VAL A 39 4.78 -16.26 9.78
CA VAL A 39 4.62 -16.71 8.39
C VAL A 39 5.94 -16.61 7.63
N ALA A 40 6.63 -15.47 7.73
CA ALA A 40 7.88 -15.27 7.02
C ALA A 40 8.94 -16.31 7.41
N ARG A 41 9.02 -16.68 8.70
CA ARG A 41 9.90 -17.76 9.18
C ARG A 41 9.45 -19.14 8.70
N LYS A 42 8.15 -19.46 8.79
CA LYS A 42 7.58 -20.76 8.39
C LYS A 42 7.90 -21.09 6.93
N TYR A 43 7.70 -20.13 6.03
CA TYR A 43 7.94 -20.29 4.60
C TYR A 43 9.34 -19.85 4.16
N LYS A 44 10.26 -19.63 5.11
CA LYS A 44 11.65 -19.24 4.86
C LYS A 44 11.78 -18.09 3.85
N VAL A 45 10.91 -17.08 3.98
CA VAL A 45 10.85 -15.93 3.07
C VAL A 45 12.20 -15.24 3.03
N PRO A 46 12.89 -15.19 1.86
CA PRO A 46 14.24 -14.64 1.77
C PRO A 46 14.34 -13.16 2.14
N ALA A 47 13.32 -12.37 1.81
CA ALA A 47 13.32 -10.94 2.11
C ALA A 47 11.92 -10.43 2.45
N ILE A 48 11.84 -9.64 3.53
CA ILE A 48 10.69 -8.81 3.87
C ILE A 48 11.04 -7.37 3.50
N LYS A 49 10.26 -6.76 2.61
CA LYS A 49 10.51 -5.42 2.08
C LYS A 49 9.44 -4.43 2.51
N ILE A 50 9.84 -3.36 3.18
CA ILE A 50 9.00 -2.16 3.34
C ILE A 50 9.02 -1.39 2.01
N THR A 51 7.83 -1.08 1.50
CA THR A 51 7.62 -0.40 0.22
C THR A 51 7.41 1.10 0.41
N SER A 52 7.58 1.88 -0.67
CA SER A 52 7.32 3.33 -0.64
C SER A 52 5.86 3.69 -0.35
N GLY A 53 4.93 2.74 -0.52
CA GLY A 53 3.51 2.93 -0.20
C GLY A 53 3.13 2.57 1.23
N GLN A 54 4.09 2.52 2.16
CA GLN A 54 3.87 2.12 3.57
C GLN A 54 3.31 0.69 3.72
N ARG A 55 3.68 -0.22 2.83
CA ARG A 55 3.27 -1.64 2.87
C ARG A 55 4.45 -2.56 3.10
N ILE A 56 4.19 -3.79 3.55
CA ILE A 56 5.16 -4.87 3.70
C ILE A 56 4.95 -5.89 2.57
N ALA A 57 6.03 -6.30 1.91
CA ALA A 57 6.02 -7.32 0.88
C ALA A 57 6.93 -8.48 1.27
N PHE A 58 6.47 -9.71 1.05
CA PHE A 58 7.27 -10.92 1.21
C PHE A 58 7.78 -11.33 -0.16
N VAL A 59 9.09 -11.46 -0.33
CA VAL A 59 9.73 -11.62 -1.64
C VAL A 59 10.54 -12.90 -1.66
N GLY A 60 10.32 -13.73 -2.69
CA GLY A 60 11.08 -14.96 -2.92
C GLY A 60 10.38 -16.23 -2.42
N ILE A 61 9.05 -16.23 -2.34
CA ILE A 61 8.26 -17.39 -1.93
C ILE A 61 8.20 -18.40 -3.09
N GLN A 62 8.34 -19.69 -2.79
CA GLN A 62 8.18 -20.74 -3.79
C GLN A 62 6.71 -20.84 -4.25
N PRO A 63 6.44 -21.17 -5.53
CA PRO A 63 5.09 -21.24 -6.08
C PRO A 63 4.11 -22.06 -5.22
N GLU A 64 4.56 -23.23 -4.76
CA GLU A 64 3.80 -24.19 -3.96
C GLU A 64 3.42 -23.67 -2.57
N ASP A 65 4.19 -22.71 -2.04
CA ASP A 65 3.97 -22.15 -0.71
C ASP A 65 3.06 -20.93 -0.71
N VAL A 66 2.83 -20.29 -1.88
CA VAL A 66 2.12 -19.00 -1.96
C VAL A 66 0.72 -19.07 -1.37
N GLN A 67 -0.07 -20.10 -1.73
CA GLN A 67 -1.44 -20.24 -1.23
C GLN A 67 -1.48 -20.53 0.27
N ASN A 68 -0.52 -21.31 0.78
CA ASN A 68 -0.44 -21.63 2.21
C ASN A 68 0.01 -20.41 3.02
N ALA A 69 0.94 -19.62 2.48
CA ALA A 69 1.35 -18.35 3.07
C ALA A 69 0.17 -17.36 3.17
N TRP A 70 -0.67 -17.27 2.14
CA TRP A 70 -1.89 -16.45 2.19
C TRP A 70 -2.88 -16.93 3.25
N LYS A 71 -3.12 -18.25 3.33
CA LYS A 71 -4.02 -18.83 4.34
C LYS A 71 -3.53 -18.56 5.77
N ASP A 72 -2.22 -18.70 6.01
CA ASP A 72 -1.66 -18.44 7.34
C ASP A 72 -1.61 -16.95 7.68
N LEU A 73 -1.39 -16.09 6.69
CA LEU A 73 -1.50 -14.64 6.88
C LEU A 73 -2.92 -14.25 7.23
N ASP A 74 -3.92 -14.87 6.59
CA ASP A 74 -5.34 -14.57 6.78
C ASP A 74 -5.57 -13.04 6.79
N MET A 75 -5.08 -12.44 5.70
CA MET A 75 -5.15 -11.01 5.41
C MET A 75 -5.62 -10.84 3.97
N GLN A 76 -6.28 -9.72 3.68
CA GLN A 76 -6.68 -9.39 2.32
C GLN A 76 -5.46 -9.17 1.42
N ILE A 77 -5.60 -9.48 0.14
CA ILE A 77 -4.57 -9.22 -0.87
C ILE A 77 -4.47 -7.71 -1.10
N GLY A 78 -3.28 -7.15 -0.95
CA GLY A 78 -2.97 -5.78 -1.33
C GLY A 78 -2.70 -5.68 -2.83
N PRO A 79 -3.49 -4.91 -3.61
CA PRO A 79 -3.26 -4.79 -5.04
C PRO A 79 -1.86 -4.20 -5.33
N ALA A 80 -1.08 -4.92 -6.13
CA ALA A 80 0.28 -4.51 -6.50
C ALA A 80 0.52 -4.56 -8.02
N VAL A 81 -0.40 -5.18 -8.76
CA VAL A 81 -0.45 -5.27 -10.22
C VAL A 81 -1.86 -4.92 -10.68
N GLY A 82 -2.02 -4.60 -11.97
CA GLY A 82 -3.31 -4.24 -12.55
C GLY A 82 -3.64 -2.74 -12.54
N LEU A 83 -4.74 -2.41 -13.22
CA LEU A 83 -5.26 -1.06 -13.41
C LEU A 83 -6.33 -0.79 -12.33
N CYS A 84 -5.87 -0.31 -11.17
CA CYS A 84 -6.73 0.04 -10.03
C CYS A 84 -5.96 0.97 -9.08
N VAL A 85 -6.63 1.43 -8.02
CA VAL A 85 -5.91 2.05 -6.90
C VAL A 85 -5.15 0.97 -6.13
N HIS A 86 -3.83 1.11 -6.08
CA HIS A 86 -2.94 0.13 -5.42
C HIS A 86 -2.92 0.30 -3.90
N TYR A 87 -2.94 1.55 -3.43
CA TYR A 87 -2.91 1.89 -2.00
C TYR A 87 -3.25 3.36 -1.78
N VAL A 88 -3.61 3.68 -0.53
CA VAL A 88 -3.72 5.04 -0.02
C VAL A 88 -2.66 5.22 1.06
N GLN A 89 -1.71 6.12 0.84
CA GLN A 89 -0.64 6.44 1.77
C GLN A 89 -1.05 7.59 2.70
N ALA A 90 -0.80 7.48 4.00
CA ALA A 90 -1.19 8.50 4.95
C ALA A 90 -0.08 8.81 5.96
N CYS A 91 0.01 10.07 6.38
CA CYS A 91 0.85 10.40 7.54
C CYS A 91 0.05 10.22 8.84
N PRO A 92 0.69 10.29 10.02
CA PRO A 92 0.02 10.06 11.30
C PRO A 92 -1.10 11.06 11.63
N GLY A 93 -1.26 12.14 10.87
CA GLY A 93 -2.38 13.08 11.01
C GLY A 93 -2.43 13.78 12.36
N ASN A 94 -3.60 14.37 12.67
CA ASN A 94 -3.88 14.90 14.01
C ASN A 94 -4.14 13.80 15.06
N THR A 95 -4.16 12.53 14.65
CA THR A 95 -4.27 11.38 15.56
C THR A 95 -3.03 11.22 16.42
N PHE A 96 -1.84 11.38 15.83
CA PHE A 96 -0.57 11.15 16.54
C PHE A 96 0.47 12.27 16.37
N CYS A 97 0.40 13.07 15.31
CA CYS A 97 1.42 14.08 15.03
C CYS A 97 1.01 15.44 15.61
N LYS A 98 1.92 16.08 16.36
CA LYS A 98 1.73 17.44 16.91
C LYS A 98 1.49 18.54 15.86
N PHE A 99 1.87 18.30 14.60
CA PHE A 99 1.67 19.24 13.49
C PHE A 99 0.40 18.94 12.67
N GLY A 100 -0.32 17.86 13.00
CA GLY A 100 -1.52 17.44 12.29
C GLY A 100 -2.62 18.48 12.42
N GLN A 101 -3.07 19.02 11.28
CA GLN A 101 -4.22 19.92 11.19
C GLN A 101 -5.50 19.17 10.81
N GLY A 102 -5.38 18.05 10.10
CA GLY A 102 -6.50 17.21 9.70
C GLY A 102 -6.25 15.73 10.00
N ASP A 103 -7.35 14.99 10.11
CA ASP A 103 -7.36 13.54 10.27
C ASP A 103 -7.06 12.85 8.94
N SER A 104 -5.77 12.68 8.65
CA SER A 104 -5.34 11.99 7.43
C SER A 104 -5.59 10.49 7.47
N LEU A 105 -5.52 9.85 8.64
CA LEU A 105 -5.73 8.41 8.76
C LEU A 105 -7.20 8.07 8.50
N GLY A 106 -8.13 8.75 9.16
CA GLY A 106 -9.56 8.51 8.97
C GLY A 106 -10.05 8.82 7.56
N LEU A 107 -9.56 9.90 6.93
CA LEU A 107 -9.88 10.18 5.52
C LEU A 107 -9.29 9.12 4.59
N ALA A 108 -8.03 8.73 4.81
CA ALA A 108 -7.37 7.74 3.96
C ALA A 108 -8.03 6.35 4.04
N VAL A 109 -8.46 5.90 5.23
CA VAL A 109 -9.21 4.63 5.39
C VAL A 109 -10.50 4.64 4.56
N LYS A 110 -11.29 5.72 4.64
CA LYS A 110 -12.52 5.86 3.85
C LYS A 110 -12.25 5.77 2.35
N ILE A 111 -11.21 6.48 1.87
CA ILE A 111 -10.80 6.41 0.46
C ILE A 111 -10.35 5.00 0.10
N GLU A 112 -9.64 4.32 1.00
CA GLU A 112 -9.15 2.97 0.77
C GLU A 112 -10.30 1.97 0.56
N GLU A 113 -11.30 1.99 1.44
CA GLU A 113 -12.51 1.18 1.36
C GLU A 113 -13.33 1.49 0.09
N MET A 114 -13.32 2.74 -0.34
CA MET A 114 -14.05 3.17 -1.53
C MET A 114 -13.38 2.72 -2.83
N TYR A 115 -12.04 2.71 -2.95
CA TYR A 115 -11.38 2.63 -4.25
C TYR A 115 -10.30 1.55 -4.42
N VAL A 116 -9.67 1.06 -3.34
CA VAL A 116 -8.57 0.09 -3.49
C VAL A 116 -9.05 -1.22 -4.08
N GLY A 117 -8.33 -1.70 -5.10
CA GLY A 117 -8.63 -2.97 -5.77
C GLY A 117 -9.83 -2.93 -6.73
N LYS A 118 -10.57 -1.82 -6.82
CA LYS A 118 -11.74 -1.70 -7.72
C LYS A 118 -11.31 -1.23 -9.10
N SER A 119 -11.04 -2.20 -9.99
CA SER A 119 -10.52 -1.94 -11.35
C SER A 119 -11.49 -1.17 -12.25
N GLU A 120 -12.79 -1.26 -12.00
CA GLU A 120 -13.83 -0.56 -12.77
C GLU A 120 -13.80 0.96 -12.59
N GLN A 121 -13.13 1.45 -11.52
CA GLN A 121 -13.19 2.85 -11.12
C GLN A 121 -11.97 3.66 -11.58
N MET A 122 -10.92 3.01 -12.11
CA MET A 122 -9.68 3.69 -12.48
C MET A 122 -9.13 3.15 -13.80
N PRO A 123 -8.83 4.02 -14.78
CA PRO A 123 -8.31 3.59 -16.09
C PRO A 123 -6.83 3.16 -16.05
N GLY A 124 -6.17 3.24 -14.89
CA GLY A 124 -4.72 3.07 -14.77
C GLY A 124 -4.27 2.62 -13.39
N LYS A 125 -2.95 2.40 -13.25
CA LYS A 125 -2.30 2.19 -11.96
C LYS A 125 -2.29 3.50 -11.17
N THR A 126 -3.14 3.59 -10.16
CA THR A 126 -3.35 4.80 -9.37
C THR A 126 -2.81 4.63 -7.95
N LYS A 127 -2.17 5.67 -7.42
CA LYS A 127 -1.74 5.77 -6.02
C LYS A 127 -2.34 7.03 -5.44
N ILE A 128 -2.90 6.92 -4.24
CA ILE A 128 -3.50 8.06 -3.55
C ILE A 128 -2.68 8.34 -2.28
N SER A 129 -2.66 9.58 -1.83
CA SER A 129 -2.19 9.86 -0.47
C SER A 129 -2.92 11.01 0.21
N VAL A 130 -2.86 11.01 1.54
CA VAL A 130 -3.49 11.99 2.41
C VAL A 130 -2.50 12.45 3.48
N SER A 131 -2.15 13.73 3.48
CA SER A 131 -1.30 14.36 4.50
C SER A 131 -2.13 15.19 5.47
N GLY A 132 -1.91 15.02 6.77
CA GLY A 132 -2.62 15.79 7.80
C GLY A 132 -2.22 17.26 7.91
N CYS A 133 -1.23 17.75 7.14
CA CYS A 133 -0.85 19.17 7.07
C CYS A 133 0.00 19.46 5.82
N LYS A 134 0.36 20.74 5.64
CA LYS A 134 1.18 21.22 4.51
C LYS A 134 2.64 20.72 4.50
N LEU A 135 3.14 20.12 5.58
CA LEU A 135 4.45 19.45 5.57
C LEU A 135 4.48 18.24 4.65
N ASN A 136 3.30 17.74 4.25
CA ASN A 136 3.13 16.81 3.15
C ASN A 136 3.92 15.50 3.30
N CYS A 137 4.08 15.00 4.53
CA CYS A 137 4.86 13.78 4.82
C CYS A 137 4.31 12.52 4.11
N ALA A 138 3.06 12.53 3.63
CA ALA A 138 2.50 11.45 2.84
C ALA A 138 2.80 11.58 1.33
N GLU A 139 3.61 12.55 0.91
CA GLU A 139 4.04 12.79 -0.48
C GLU A 139 2.88 13.06 -1.45
N SER A 140 1.88 13.84 -1.00
CA SER A 140 0.64 14.13 -1.73
C SER A 140 0.84 14.79 -3.08
N TYR A 141 1.86 15.62 -3.25
CA TYR A 141 2.21 16.20 -4.55
C TYR A 141 2.75 15.20 -5.59
N LEU A 142 3.16 14.00 -5.15
CA LEU A 142 3.82 13.00 -5.99
C LEU A 142 2.95 11.78 -6.26
N ARG A 143 1.72 11.77 -5.75
CA ARG A 143 0.73 10.73 -5.99
C ARG A 143 -0.21 11.14 -7.11
N ASP A 144 -0.80 10.14 -7.76
CA ASP A 144 -1.73 10.36 -8.87
C ASP A 144 -2.91 11.25 -8.39
N ILE A 145 -3.36 11.04 -7.14
CA ILE A 145 -4.26 11.93 -6.41
C ILE A 145 -3.69 12.15 -5.00
N GLY A 146 -3.59 13.41 -4.58
CA GLY A 146 -3.13 13.80 -3.26
C GLY A 146 -4.13 14.70 -2.55
N ALA A 147 -4.21 14.58 -1.23
CA ALA A 147 -4.92 15.51 -0.38
C ALA A 147 -4.03 15.94 0.79
N PHE A 148 -4.06 17.22 1.17
CA PHE A 148 -3.43 17.65 2.41
C PHE A 148 -4.25 18.70 3.15
N ALA A 149 -4.25 18.63 4.48
CA ALA A 149 -5.03 19.55 5.29
C ALA A 149 -4.35 20.93 5.40
N SER A 150 -5.19 21.95 5.48
CA SER A 150 -4.85 23.34 5.78
C SER A 150 -5.88 23.92 6.75
N ALA A 151 -5.59 25.10 7.31
CA ALA A 151 -6.53 25.85 8.14
C ALA A 151 -7.89 26.14 7.46
N LYS A 152 -7.96 26.09 6.11
CA LYS A 152 -9.19 26.32 5.33
C LYS A 152 -9.89 25.04 4.88
N GLY A 153 -9.42 23.86 5.31
CA GLY A 153 -9.89 22.56 4.86
C GLY A 153 -8.87 21.80 4.01
N TRP A 154 -9.34 20.83 3.22
CA TRP A 154 -8.50 19.96 2.40
C TRP A 154 -8.12 20.61 1.07
N CYS A 155 -6.82 20.64 0.77
CA CYS A 155 -6.30 20.95 -0.55
C CYS A 155 -6.12 19.64 -1.33
N ILE A 156 -6.66 19.57 -2.54
CA ILE A 156 -6.55 18.41 -3.43
C ILE A 156 -5.61 18.75 -4.57
N VAL A 157 -4.75 17.79 -4.92
CA VAL A 157 -3.71 17.89 -5.93
C VAL A 157 -3.75 16.62 -6.80
N VAL A 158 -3.49 16.72 -8.11
CA VAL A 158 -3.75 15.66 -9.09
C VAL A 158 -2.69 15.65 -10.18
N GLY A 159 -2.27 14.45 -10.58
CA GLY A 159 -1.32 14.24 -11.69
C GLY A 159 0.14 14.15 -11.25
N GLY A 160 0.39 14.05 -9.94
CA GLY A 160 1.70 13.82 -9.37
C GLY A 160 2.30 12.49 -9.82
N ASN A 161 3.61 12.48 -10.04
CA ASN A 161 4.33 11.30 -10.52
C ASN A 161 5.75 11.27 -9.95
N SER A 162 6.14 10.16 -9.34
CA SER A 162 7.50 9.92 -8.81
C SER A 162 8.32 8.93 -9.65
N GLY A 163 7.84 8.56 -10.83
CA GLY A 163 8.42 7.57 -11.73
C GLY A 163 9.26 8.20 -12.85
N GLY A 164 9.25 7.58 -14.04
CA GLY A 164 10.15 7.96 -15.14
C GLY A 164 9.95 9.37 -15.72
N ARG A 165 8.84 10.06 -15.40
CA ARG A 165 8.63 11.49 -15.70
C ARG A 165 8.14 12.19 -14.44
N PRO A 166 9.06 12.60 -13.54
CA PRO A 166 8.69 13.20 -12.27
C PRO A 166 7.92 14.49 -12.48
N ARG A 167 6.78 14.63 -11.80
CA ARG A 167 5.94 15.83 -11.82
C ARG A 167 5.31 16.05 -10.47
N ILE A 168 5.28 17.31 -10.07
CA ILE A 168 4.40 17.80 -9.01
C ILE A 168 3.02 17.94 -9.65
N GLY A 169 2.00 17.45 -8.98
CA GLY A 169 0.61 17.58 -9.38
C GLY A 169 -0.27 17.73 -8.16
#